data_AF-W1XTY1-F1
#
_entry.id   AF-W1XTY1-F1
#
_cell.length_a   1.000
_cell.length_b   1.000
_cell.length_c   1.000
_cell.angle_alpha   90.00
_cell.angle_beta   90.00
_cell.angle_gamma   90.00
#
_symmetry.space_group_name_H-M   'P 1'
#
loop_
_entity.id
_entity.type
_entity.pdbx_description
1 polymer ?
#
loop_
_entity_poly.entity_id
_entity_poly.type
_entity_poly.pdbx_seq_one_letter_code
_entity_poly.pdbx_strand_id
1 'polypeptide(L)'
;KEIHAIHPDSTIIGVDACLGNQDDVGQVRTRNYAIHPGKGVGKELPEVGIASIIGIVDSSDNSEFFFSRSIRLSFIMDMAKTISKALIDAYN
;
A
#
# COMPACT_ATOMS: atom_id res chain seq x y z
N LYS A 1 -16.95 6.61 -1.14
CA LYS A 1 -18.09 7.34 -1.75
C LYS A 1 -17.76 8.80 -1.99
N GLU A 2 -17.26 9.54 -1.00
CA GLU A 2 -16.92 10.97 -1.12
C GLU A 2 -15.87 11.28 -2.21
N ILE A 3 -14.76 10.53 -2.26
CA ILE A 3 -13.70 10.73 -3.27
C ILE A 3 -14.24 10.68 -4.70
N HIS A 4 -15.13 9.73 -5.00
CA HIS A 4 -15.76 9.63 -6.33
C HIS A 4 -16.73 10.77 -6.63
N ALA A 5 -17.37 11.36 -5.60
CA ALA A 5 -18.26 12.50 -5.79
C ALA A 5 -17.46 13.79 -6.08
N ILE A 6 -16.29 13.95 -5.47
CA ILE A 6 -15.41 15.11 -5.66
C ILE A 6 -14.58 14.97 -6.95
N HIS A 7 -14.29 13.73 -7.37
CA HIS A 7 -13.45 13.40 -8.52
C HIS A 7 -14.13 12.42 -9.48
N PRO A 8 -15.22 12.83 -10.16
CA PRO A 8 -16.06 11.92 -10.95
C PRO A 8 -15.35 11.29 -12.15
N ASP A 9 -14.41 12.02 -12.78
CA ASP A 9 -13.71 11.60 -13.99
C ASP A 9 -12.25 11.16 -13.74
N SER A 10 -11.85 11.04 -12.48
CA SER A 10 -10.48 10.68 -12.13
C SER A 10 -10.27 9.18 -12.07
N THR A 11 -9.11 8.73 -12.56
CA THR A 11 -8.61 7.39 -12.24
C THR A 11 -8.08 7.38 -10.81
N ILE A 12 -8.68 6.55 -9.96
CA ILE A 12 -8.30 6.42 -8.55
C ILE A 12 -7.44 5.17 -8.39
N ILE A 13 -6.25 5.34 -7.82
CA ILE A 13 -5.31 4.27 -7.50
C ILE A 13 -5.14 4.25 -5.98
N GLY A 14 -5.36 3.08 -5.36
CA GLY A 14 -5.09 2.89 -3.93
C GLY A 14 -3.61 2.70 -3.67
N VAL A 15 -3.06 3.36 -2.65
CA VAL A 15 -1.68 3.15 -2.20
C VAL A 15 -1.69 2.75 -0.73
N ASP A 16 -1.01 1.67 -0.40
CA ASP A 16 -0.97 1.14 0.97
C ASP A 16 0.33 0.41 1.27
N ALA A 17 0.56 0.15 2.55
CA ALA A 17 1.68 -0.61 3.05
C ALA A 17 1.19 -1.73 3.95
N CYS A 18 1.71 -2.94 3.78
CA CYS A 18 1.31 -4.08 4.59
C CYS A 18 2.50 -4.94 5.02
N LEU A 19 2.23 -5.86 5.94
CA LEU A 19 3.13 -6.95 6.28
C LEU A 19 3.05 -8.05 5.22
N GLY A 20 4.13 -8.79 5.01
CA GLY A 20 4.20 -9.91 4.07
C GLY A 20 5.19 -10.98 4.49
N ASN A 21 5.59 -11.85 3.56
CA ASN A 21 6.68 -12.79 3.83
C ASN A 21 8.00 -12.02 3.98
N GLN A 22 8.94 -12.58 4.74
CA GLN A 22 10.26 -11.96 4.91
C GLN A 22 10.98 -11.67 3.59
N ASP A 23 10.90 -12.58 2.62
CA ASP A 23 11.51 -12.42 1.28
C ASP A 23 10.84 -11.33 0.43
N ASP A 24 9.67 -10.88 0.85
CA ASP A 24 8.91 -9.84 0.17
C ASP A 24 9.18 -8.44 0.70
N VAL A 25 9.86 -8.29 1.84
CA VAL A 25 10.13 -6.98 2.45
C VAL A 25 10.95 -6.11 1.49
N GLY A 26 10.43 -4.91 1.21
CA GLY A 26 11.02 -3.96 0.25
C GLY A 26 10.43 -4.04 -1.15
N GLN A 27 9.61 -5.06 -1.45
CA GLN A 27 8.92 -5.13 -2.73
C GLN A 27 7.77 -4.12 -2.81
N VAL A 28 7.60 -3.55 -3.99
CA VAL A 28 6.42 -2.78 -4.40
C VAL A 28 5.61 -3.63 -5.36
N ARG A 29 4.34 -3.89 -5.04
CA ARG A 29 3.43 -4.71 -5.83
C ARG A 29 2.35 -3.84 -6.46
N THR A 30 2.28 -3.85 -7.79
CA THR A 30 1.19 -3.21 -8.53
C THR A 30 0.12 -4.23 -8.90
N ARG A 31 -1.15 -3.86 -8.75
CA ARG A 31 -2.30 -4.74 -9.00
C ARG A 31 -3.34 -3.99 -9.81
N ASN A 32 -4.00 -4.68 -10.73
CA ASN A 32 -5.09 -4.16 -11.57
C ASN A 32 -6.48 -4.26 -10.89
N TYR A 33 -6.50 -4.23 -9.55
CA TYR A 33 -7.73 -4.26 -8.76
C TYR A 33 -7.59 -3.38 -7.52
N ALA A 34 -8.75 -3.02 -6.97
CA ALA A 34 -8.91 -2.12 -5.83
C ALA A 34 -8.23 -2.63 -4.56
N ILE A 35 -7.90 -1.71 -3.65
CA ILE A 35 -7.49 -2.10 -2.31
C ILE A 35 -8.71 -2.38 -1.43
N HIS A 36 -8.54 -3.27 -0.44
CA HIS A 36 -9.55 -3.67 0.55
C HIS A 36 -9.09 -3.25 1.96
N PRO A 37 -9.38 -1.99 2.39
CA PRO A 37 -8.91 -1.48 3.66
C PRO A 37 -9.53 -2.22 4.85
N GLY A 38 -8.83 -2.26 5.97
CA GLY A 38 -9.35 -2.81 7.22
C GLY A 38 -9.27 -4.34 7.33
N LYS A 39 -8.90 -5.06 6.27
CA LYS A 39 -8.80 -6.53 6.27
C LYS A 39 -7.86 -7.06 7.36
N GLY A 40 -6.72 -6.41 7.57
CA GLY A 40 -5.74 -6.79 8.61
C GLY A 40 -6.22 -6.62 10.05
N VAL A 41 -7.33 -5.92 10.27
CA VAL A 41 -7.96 -5.72 11.59
C VAL A 41 -9.39 -6.27 11.64
N GLY A 42 -9.74 -7.18 10.72
CA GLY A 42 -11.05 -7.84 10.67
C GLY A 42 -12.21 -6.92 10.30
N LYS A 43 -11.94 -5.79 9.63
CA LYS A 43 -12.97 -4.87 9.15
C LYS A 43 -13.15 -5.03 7.64
N GLU A 44 -14.40 -4.95 7.20
CA GLU A 44 -14.76 -4.81 5.80
C GLU A 44 -15.09 -3.34 5.53
N LEU A 45 -14.15 -2.64 4.92
CA LEU A 45 -14.35 -1.26 4.47
C LEU A 45 -14.57 -1.23 2.95
N PRO A 46 -15.24 -0.20 2.43
CA PRO A 46 -15.42 -0.05 0.99
C PRO A 46 -14.09 -0.07 0.25
N GLU A 47 -14.05 -0.78 -0.86
CA GLU A 47 -12.91 -0.83 -1.76
C GLU A 47 -12.51 0.57 -2.26
N VAL A 48 -11.22 0.76 -2.51
CA VAL A 48 -10.67 2.05 -2.97
C VAL A 48 -9.86 1.87 -4.25
N GLY A 49 -10.24 2.65 -5.27
CA GLY A 49 -9.57 2.71 -6.56
C GLY A 49 -9.91 1.56 -7.51
N ILE A 50 -9.41 1.63 -8.74
CA ILE A 50 -9.53 0.56 -9.75
C ILE A 50 -8.25 -0.30 -9.84
N ALA A 51 -7.16 0.22 -9.29
CA ALA A 51 -5.84 -0.40 -9.22
C ALA A 51 -5.22 -0.09 -7.86
N SER A 52 -4.18 -0.83 -7.49
CA SER A 52 -3.49 -0.62 -6.23
C SER A 52 -1.97 -0.80 -6.33
N ILE A 53 -1.26 -0.06 -5.48
CA ILE A 53 0.19 -0.14 -5.28
C ILE A 53 0.42 -0.45 -3.80
N ILE A 54 1.04 -1.58 -3.51
CA ILE A 54 1.24 -2.07 -2.15
C ILE A 54 2.74 -2.20 -1.86
N GLY A 55 3.22 -1.51 -0.82
CA GLY A 55 4.56 -1.69 -0.28
C GLY A 55 4.60 -2.75 0.82
N ILE A 56 5.52 -3.71 0.73
CA ILE A 56 5.73 -4.66 1.83
C ILE A 56 6.79 -4.10 2.77
N VAL A 57 6.37 -3.65 3.94
CA VAL A 57 7.22 -2.83 4.83
C VAL A 57 7.91 -3.61 5.94
N ASP A 58 7.39 -4.78 6.31
CA ASP A 58 7.98 -5.69 7.28
C ASP A 58 7.35 -7.10 7.13
N SER A 59 7.85 -8.08 7.86
CA SER A 59 7.39 -9.46 7.79
C SER A 59 6.30 -9.81 8.81
N SER A 60 5.41 -10.74 8.44
CA SER A 60 4.41 -11.35 9.34
C SER A 60 4.88 -12.65 10.00
N ASP A 61 6.03 -13.18 9.60
CA ASP A 61 6.50 -14.54 9.95
C ASP A 61 6.91 -14.71 11.42
N ASN A 62 7.10 -13.63 12.16
CA ASN A 62 7.38 -13.67 13.60
C ASN A 62 6.26 -13.03 14.41
N SER A 63 5.11 -13.70 14.41
CA SER A 63 3.89 -13.33 15.14
C SER A 63 3.99 -13.43 16.67
N GLU A 64 5.20 -13.35 17.24
CA GLU A 64 5.34 -13.12 18.68
C GLU A 64 4.86 -11.69 18.99
N PHE A 65 3.58 -11.65 19.34
CA PHE A 65 2.87 -10.61 20.09
C PHE A 65 3.68 -9.34 20.36
N PHE A 66 3.42 -8.30 19.57
CA PHE A 66 3.53 -6.90 19.99
C PHE A 66 4.91 -6.35 20.38
N PHE A 67 6.02 -6.90 19.88
CA PHE A 67 7.23 -6.08 19.83
C PHE A 67 7.15 -5.14 18.63
N SER A 68 7.05 -3.85 18.93
CA SER A 68 7.23 -2.75 17.98
C SER A 68 8.61 -2.87 17.31
N ARG A 69 8.71 -3.68 16.25
CA ARG A 69 9.86 -3.66 15.36
C ARG A 69 9.88 -2.26 14.74
N SER A 70 10.93 -1.52 15.04
CA SER A 70 11.09 -0.18 14.50
C SER A 70 11.43 -0.31 13.02
N ILE A 71 10.48 0.07 12.16
CA ILE A 71 10.76 0.20 10.73
C ILE A 71 11.58 1.47 10.55
N ARG A 72 12.73 1.37 9.86
CA ARG A 72 13.57 2.54 9.56
C ARG A 72 12.78 3.50 8.68
N LEU A 73 12.62 4.74 9.12
CA LEU A 73 11.92 5.76 8.35
C LEU A 73 12.54 5.97 6.96
N SER A 74 13.87 5.93 6.84
CA SER A 74 14.55 6.06 5.54
C SER A 74 14.10 5.01 4.53
N PHE A 75 13.89 3.77 4.98
CA PHE A 75 13.41 2.68 4.13
C PHE A 75 11.99 2.95 3.61
N ILE A 76 11.08 3.41 4.48
CA ILE A 76 9.73 3.85 4.06
C ILE A 76 9.81 5.02 3.07
N MET A 77 10.67 5.99 3.35
CA MET A 77 10.83 7.17 2.48
C MET A 77 11.40 6.81 1.11
N ASP A 78 12.33 5.86 1.02
CA ASP A 78 12.91 5.40 -0.24
C ASP A 78 11.86 4.64 -1.08
N MET A 79 11.01 3.85 -0.42
CA MET A 79 9.88 3.19 -1.08
C MET A 79 8.85 4.21 -1.61
N ALA A 80 8.47 5.19 -0.79
CA ALA A 80 7.54 6.25 -1.19
C ALA A 80 8.08 7.08 -2.37
N LYS A 81 9.38 7.42 -2.36
CA LYS A 81 10.06 8.10 -3.48
C LYS A 81 10.04 7.26 -4.75
N THR A 82 10.28 5.95 -4.63
CA THR A 82 10.26 5.02 -5.76
C THR A 82 8.87 4.95 -6.39
N ILE A 83 7.82 4.81 -5.57
CA ILE A 83 6.42 4.79 -6.04
C ILE A 83 6.05 6.13 -6.70
N SER A 84 6.38 7.25 -6.04
CA SER A 84 6.10 8.59 -6.58
C SER A 84 6.80 8.83 -7.91
N LYS A 85 8.07 8.44 -8.03
CA LYS A 85 8.82 8.55 -9.28
C LYS A 85 8.19 7.69 -10.38
N ALA A 86 7.84 6.43 -10.09
CA ALA A 86 7.21 5.56 -11.07
C ALA A 86 5.88 6.14 -11.59
N LEU A 87 5.06 6.75 -10.71
CA LEU A 87 3.81 7.41 -11.11
C LEU A 87 4.05 8.64 -11.98
N ILE A 88 5.04 9.48 -11.64
CA ILE A 88 5.41 10.66 -12.44
C ILE A 88 5.93 10.22 -13.81
N ASP A 89 6.83 9.22 -13.85
CA ASP A 89 7.44 8.72 -15.08
C ASP A 89 6.41 8.02 -15.98
N ALA A 90 5.40 7.35 -15.44
CA ALA A 90 4.34 6.68 -16.21
C ALA A 90 3.25 7.63 -16.72
N TYR A 91 3.09 8.80 -16.08
CA TYR A 91 2.12 9.82 -16.50
C TYR A 91 2.65 10.69 -17.65
N ASN A 92 3.96 10.96 -17.66
CA ASN A 92 4.65 11.69 -18.74
C ASN A 92 4.81 10.83 -20.00
#